data_AF-A0A1I7BZS0-F1
#
_entry.id   AF-A0A1I7BZS0-F1
#
_cell.length_a   1.000
_cell.length_b   1.000
_cell.length_c   1.000
_cell.angle_alpha   90.00
_cell.angle_beta   90.00
_cell.angle_gamma   90.00
#
_symmetry.space_group_name_H-M   'P 1'
#
loop_
_entity.id
_entity.type
_entity.pdbx_description
1 polymer ?
#
loop_
_entity_poly.entity_id
_entity_poly.type
_entity_poly.pdbx_seq_one_letter_code
_entity_poly.pdbx_strand_id
1 'polypeptide(L)'
;MPLYIAKHSLKKAVDRLGTSAASANLGDYLIFKRALQNRIAEARYSAQPAPETVVTGTRSSHYTTAINEFALWVIDIPPSDVDNPYFIPFGSTRDKTRGYRSAKFPSNGSSDTVSRWQQRSRAPLLSVPNTKPKEYYFANPKAHDLESFFMPSASSDSSENKPQILDSAIWWFRSTDLYTIFDHNPTDEEVTNKFIDDTGLNDNEIRALFSSDTPLVHLGYDPS
;
A
#
# COMPACT_ATOMS: atom_id res chain seq x y z
N MET A 1 21.06 8.89 -15.87
CA MET A 1 21.29 9.42 -14.50
C MET A 1 20.17 8.91 -13.62
N PRO A 2 20.41 8.65 -12.33
CA PRO A 2 19.32 8.21 -11.47
C PRO A 2 18.27 9.32 -11.34
N LEU A 3 17.01 8.93 -11.36
CA LEU A 3 15.85 9.82 -11.32
C LEU A 3 15.00 9.50 -10.09
N TYR A 4 15.01 10.38 -9.10
CA TYR A 4 14.23 10.22 -7.87
C TYR A 4 13.12 11.27 -7.76
N ILE A 5 12.06 10.92 -7.05
CA ILE A 5 11.00 11.87 -6.68
C ILE A 5 11.62 12.95 -5.80
N ALA A 6 11.36 14.22 -6.16
CA ALA A 6 11.89 15.34 -5.40
C ALA A 6 11.39 15.33 -3.95
N LYS A 7 12.27 15.68 -3.02
CA LYS A 7 11.99 15.65 -1.57
C LYS A 7 10.73 16.43 -1.18
N HIS A 8 10.50 17.57 -1.84
CA HIS A 8 9.34 18.42 -1.56
C HIS A 8 8.02 17.79 -2.02
N SER A 9 8.03 17.04 -3.13
CA SER A 9 6.86 16.30 -3.63
C SER A 9 6.53 15.13 -2.72
N LEU A 10 7.54 14.37 -2.28
CA LEU A 10 7.38 13.29 -1.30
C LEU A 10 6.80 13.82 0.02
N LYS A 11 7.33 14.93 0.55
CA LYS A 11 6.82 15.54 1.77
C LYS A 11 5.33 15.93 1.63
N LYS A 12 4.96 16.61 0.55
CA LYS A 12 3.57 17.03 0.31
C LYS A 12 2.62 15.82 0.19
N ALA A 13 3.05 14.76 -0.50
CA ALA A 13 2.28 13.53 -0.62
C ALA A 13 2.06 12.88 0.75
N VAL A 14 3.11 12.73 1.55
CA VAL A 14 3.01 12.17 2.92
C VAL A 14 2.10 13.02 3.81
N ASP A 15 2.22 14.35 3.76
CA ASP A 15 1.38 15.26 4.54
C ASP A 15 -0.12 15.08 4.17
N ARG A 16 -0.46 15.01 2.87
CA ARG A 16 -1.84 14.78 2.38
C ARG A 16 -2.37 13.40 2.72
N LEU A 17 -1.59 12.35 2.51
CA LEU A 17 -1.96 10.98 2.93
C LEU A 17 -2.20 10.93 4.44
N GLY A 18 -1.38 11.64 5.21
CA GLY A 18 -1.49 11.75 6.66
C GLY A 18 -2.77 12.40 7.14
N THR A 19 -3.31 13.39 6.42
CA THR A 19 -4.58 14.06 6.75
C THR A 19 -5.80 13.43 6.10
N SER A 20 -5.62 12.51 5.14
CA SER A 20 -6.73 11.85 4.44
C SER A 20 -7.65 11.06 5.39
N ALA A 21 -8.90 10.83 4.95
CA ALA A 21 -9.91 10.06 5.67
C ALA A 21 -9.55 8.57 5.82
N ALA A 22 -8.64 8.04 5.00
CA ALA A 22 -8.19 6.66 5.09
C ALA A 22 -7.52 6.37 6.44
N SER A 23 -7.82 5.19 6.98
CA SER A 23 -7.12 4.63 8.13
C SER A 23 -5.86 3.88 7.69
N ALA A 24 -4.95 3.61 8.63
CA ALA A 24 -3.74 2.82 8.37
C ALA A 24 -4.03 1.42 7.81
N ASN A 25 -5.24 0.89 8.02
CA ASN A 25 -5.70 -0.38 7.44
C ASN A 25 -5.61 -0.39 5.90
N LEU A 26 -5.70 0.77 5.24
CA LEU A 26 -5.53 0.86 3.79
C LEU A 26 -4.09 0.47 3.38
N GLY A 27 -3.08 0.86 4.18
CA GLY A 27 -1.70 0.41 3.95
C GLY A 27 -1.56 -1.11 4.10
N ASP A 28 -2.19 -1.69 5.12
CA ASP A 28 -2.22 -3.14 5.30
C ASP A 28 -2.89 -3.86 4.11
N TYR A 29 -3.97 -3.29 3.58
CA TYR A 29 -4.65 -3.83 2.40
C TYR A 29 -3.76 -3.78 1.14
N LEU A 30 -3.09 -2.67 0.89
CA LEU A 30 -2.18 -2.50 -0.25
C LEU A 30 -0.96 -3.45 -0.16
N ILE A 31 -0.47 -3.71 1.05
CA ILE A 31 0.57 -4.73 1.29
C ILE A 31 0.09 -6.12 0.87
N PHE A 32 -1.14 -6.51 1.24
CA PHE A 32 -1.70 -7.79 0.81
C PHE A 32 -1.89 -7.84 -0.71
N LYS A 33 -2.33 -6.74 -1.32
CA LYS A 33 -2.51 -6.62 -2.77
C LYS A 33 -1.19 -6.85 -3.51
N ARG A 34 -0.12 -6.18 -3.06
CA ARG A 34 1.23 -6.38 -3.57
C ARG A 34 1.75 -7.79 -3.34
N ALA A 35 1.52 -8.38 -2.16
CA ALA A 35 1.94 -9.75 -1.86
C ALA A 35 1.30 -10.77 -2.81
N LEU A 36 0.03 -10.56 -3.19
CA LEU A 36 -0.62 -11.39 -4.22
C LEU A 36 0.03 -11.20 -5.59
N GLN A 37 0.33 -9.96 -6.00
CA GLN A 37 1.02 -9.70 -7.27
C GLN A 37 2.41 -10.34 -7.33
N ASN A 38 3.17 -10.31 -6.24
CA ASN A 38 4.47 -11.00 -6.15
C ASN A 38 4.32 -12.51 -6.39
N ARG A 39 3.29 -13.14 -5.79
CA ARG A 39 2.98 -14.57 -6.03
C ARG A 39 2.55 -14.84 -7.48
N ILE A 40 1.72 -13.97 -8.06
CA ILE A 40 1.26 -14.10 -9.45
C ILE A 40 2.45 -13.97 -10.42
N ALA A 41 3.38 -13.05 -10.17
CA ALA A 41 4.58 -12.88 -10.97
C ALA A 41 5.47 -14.13 -10.94
N GLU A 42 5.70 -14.71 -9.76
CA GLU A 42 6.46 -15.96 -9.62
C GLU A 42 5.77 -17.14 -10.34
N ALA A 43 4.44 -17.27 -10.18
CA ALA A 43 3.67 -18.31 -10.84
C ALA A 43 3.75 -18.18 -12.37
N ARG A 44 3.66 -16.95 -12.91
CA ARG A 44 3.82 -16.67 -14.33
C ARG A 44 5.20 -17.07 -14.83
N TYR A 45 6.26 -16.71 -14.11
CA TYR A 45 7.64 -17.09 -14.46
C TYR A 45 7.83 -18.61 -14.46
N SER A 46 7.15 -19.31 -13.55
CA SER A 46 7.23 -20.76 -13.37
C SER A 46 6.18 -21.55 -14.15
N ALA A 47 5.41 -20.89 -15.03
CA ALA A 47 4.30 -21.46 -15.80
C ALA A 47 3.26 -22.23 -14.93
N GLN A 48 3.01 -21.76 -13.71
CA GLN A 48 2.02 -22.30 -12.78
C GLN A 48 0.71 -21.49 -12.83
N PRO A 49 -0.43 -22.07 -12.40
CA PRO A 49 -1.67 -21.33 -12.23
C PRO A 49 -1.48 -20.12 -11.32
N ALA A 50 -2.16 -19.01 -11.65
CA ALA A 50 -2.14 -17.83 -10.82
C ALA A 50 -2.76 -18.13 -9.45
N PRO A 51 -2.08 -17.82 -8.34
CA PRO A 51 -2.64 -18.00 -7.01
C PRO A 51 -3.72 -16.96 -6.74
N GLU A 52 -4.72 -17.33 -5.93
CA GLU A 52 -5.84 -16.46 -5.53
C GLU A 52 -5.73 -15.99 -4.07
N THR A 53 -4.77 -16.56 -3.32
CA THR A 53 -4.59 -16.29 -1.89
C THR A 53 -3.29 -15.53 -1.62
N VAL A 54 -3.17 -14.96 -0.44
CA VAL A 54 -1.94 -14.40 0.13
C VAL A 54 -1.52 -15.28 1.29
N VAL A 55 -0.30 -15.84 1.25
CA VAL A 55 0.31 -16.53 2.40
C VAL A 55 1.01 -15.49 3.27
N THR A 56 0.69 -15.43 4.57
CA THR A 56 1.27 -14.43 5.48
C THR A 56 2.37 -14.99 6.38
N GLY A 57 2.99 -14.09 7.14
CA GLY A 57 4.03 -14.39 8.13
C GLY A 57 5.44 -14.29 7.57
N THR A 58 6.43 -14.30 8.47
CA THR A 58 7.84 -14.03 8.14
C THR A 58 8.49 -15.07 7.22
N ARG A 59 7.87 -16.24 7.05
CA ARG A 59 8.33 -17.30 6.14
C ARG A 59 7.82 -17.12 4.71
N SER A 60 6.87 -16.22 4.47
CA SER A 60 6.38 -15.89 3.14
C SER A 60 7.21 -14.73 2.58
N SER A 61 8.15 -15.03 1.68
CA SER A 61 9.00 -14.02 1.02
C SER A 61 8.17 -12.98 0.27
N HIS A 62 7.12 -13.41 -0.44
CA HIS A 62 6.21 -12.50 -1.16
C HIS A 62 5.57 -11.46 -0.25
N TYR A 63 5.20 -11.88 0.95
CA TYR A 63 4.56 -11.03 1.95
C TYR A 63 5.55 -10.11 2.65
N THR A 64 6.72 -10.61 3.06
CA THR A 64 7.76 -9.77 3.67
C THR A 64 8.33 -8.76 2.68
N THR A 65 8.52 -9.14 1.41
CA THR A 65 8.90 -8.22 0.33
C THR A 65 7.86 -7.12 0.16
N ALA A 66 6.57 -7.45 0.09
CA ALA A 66 5.50 -6.46 -0.04
C ALA A 66 5.47 -5.46 1.13
N ILE A 67 5.70 -5.94 2.37
CA ILE A 67 5.83 -5.05 3.54
C ILE A 67 7.02 -4.11 3.40
N ASN A 68 8.17 -4.63 2.96
CA ASN A 68 9.39 -3.83 2.82
C ASN A 68 9.23 -2.77 1.73
N GLU A 69 8.77 -3.16 0.53
CA GLU A 69 8.50 -2.25 -0.57
C GLU A 69 7.54 -1.13 -0.14
N PHE A 70 6.43 -1.49 0.53
CA PHE A 70 5.40 -0.53 0.87
C PHE A 70 5.76 0.35 2.07
N ALA A 71 6.32 -0.20 3.14
CA ALA A 71 6.38 0.48 4.43
C ALA A 71 7.78 0.76 4.95
N LEU A 72 8.82 0.04 4.51
CA LEU A 72 10.18 0.24 5.04
C LEU A 72 10.73 1.59 4.56
N TRP A 73 11.07 2.49 5.49
CA TRP A 73 11.60 3.82 5.12
C TRP A 73 13.11 3.94 5.32
N VAL A 74 13.72 3.01 6.04
CA VAL A 74 15.17 2.94 6.25
C VAL A 74 15.83 2.21 5.07
N ILE A 75 16.91 2.77 4.52
CA ILE A 75 17.59 2.26 3.33
C ILE A 75 18.97 1.69 3.70
N ASP A 76 19.74 2.40 4.52
CA ASP A 76 21.15 2.08 4.80
C ASP A 76 21.41 1.52 6.21
N ILE A 77 20.35 1.28 6.99
CA ILE A 77 20.44 0.80 8.37
C ILE A 77 19.58 -0.46 8.49
N PRO A 78 20.09 -1.54 9.10
CA PRO A 78 19.28 -2.72 9.38
C PRO A 78 17.99 -2.34 10.13
N PRO A 79 16.81 -2.83 9.70
CA PRO A 79 15.55 -2.50 10.38
C PRO A 79 15.52 -2.90 11.86
N SER A 80 16.36 -3.86 12.29
CA SER A 80 16.52 -4.25 13.69
C SER A 80 17.09 -3.15 14.58
N ASP A 81 17.78 -2.18 13.99
CA ASP A 81 18.59 -1.19 14.70
C ASP A 81 17.87 0.17 14.79
N VAL A 82 16.64 0.24 14.27
CA VAL A 82 15.79 1.42 14.30
C VAL A 82 14.49 1.05 15.01
N ASP A 83 14.07 1.86 15.98
CA ASP A 83 12.90 1.56 16.82
C ASP A 83 11.63 1.34 15.97
N ASN A 84 11.43 2.18 14.96
CA ASN A 84 10.29 2.12 14.05
C ASN A 84 10.72 2.27 12.59
N PRO A 85 11.24 1.20 11.94
CA PRO A 85 11.80 1.26 10.59
C PRO A 85 10.73 1.28 9.50
N TYR A 86 9.45 1.12 9.86
CA TYR A 86 8.33 1.10 8.93
C TYR A 86 7.41 2.30 9.15
N PHE A 87 6.76 2.76 8.08
CA PHE A 87 5.82 3.88 8.10
C PHE A 87 4.63 3.60 7.16
N ILE A 88 3.42 3.84 7.65
CA ILE A 88 2.17 3.82 6.87
C ILE A 88 1.61 5.25 6.86
N PRO A 89 1.55 5.92 5.71
CA PRO A 89 1.21 7.34 5.65
C PRO A 89 -0.28 7.63 5.87
N PHE A 90 -1.18 6.69 5.55
CA PHE A 90 -2.62 6.93 5.55
C PHE A 90 -3.20 7.25 6.93
N GLY A 91 -3.80 8.43 7.05
CA GLY A 91 -4.41 8.89 8.29
C GLY A 91 -3.41 9.03 9.44
N SER A 92 -2.11 9.04 9.14
CA SER A 92 -1.03 9.04 10.15
C SER A 92 -1.12 10.21 11.12
N THR A 93 -1.65 11.37 10.72
CA THR A 93 -1.85 12.51 11.64
C THR A 93 -2.84 12.21 12.76
N ARG A 94 -3.75 11.25 12.56
CA ARG A 94 -4.80 10.83 13.50
C ARG A 94 -4.46 9.49 14.18
N ASP A 95 -3.46 8.77 13.68
CA ASP A 95 -2.98 7.51 14.24
C ASP A 95 -2.15 7.73 15.52
N LYS A 96 -2.35 6.90 16.55
CA LYS A 96 -1.64 7.01 17.83
C LYS A 96 -0.12 6.90 17.69
N THR A 97 0.32 6.09 16.72
CA THR A 97 1.74 5.87 16.41
C THR A 97 2.28 6.81 15.34
N ARG A 98 1.44 7.74 14.87
CA ARG A 98 1.74 8.63 13.75
C ARG A 98 2.19 7.91 12.48
N GLY A 99 1.65 6.73 12.21
CA GLY A 99 2.02 5.90 11.04
C GLY A 99 3.26 5.03 11.23
N TYR A 100 4.08 5.25 12.25
CA TYR A 100 5.29 4.47 12.50
C TYR A 100 4.97 3.06 13.02
N ARG A 101 5.74 2.05 12.60
CA ARG A 101 5.62 0.67 13.08
C ARG A 101 6.99 0.10 13.45
N SER A 102 7.02 -0.74 14.48
CA SER A 102 8.24 -1.34 15.01
C SER A 102 8.83 -2.41 14.08
N ALA A 103 10.06 -2.83 14.36
CA ALA A 103 10.75 -3.90 13.63
C ALA A 103 9.95 -5.24 13.58
N LYS A 104 8.97 -5.44 14.47
CA LYS A 104 8.10 -6.63 14.50
C LYS A 104 6.94 -6.58 13.49
N PHE A 105 6.80 -5.49 12.73
CA PHE A 105 5.71 -5.30 11.77
C PHE A 105 5.57 -6.45 10.74
N PRO A 106 6.64 -7.02 10.16
CA PRO A 106 6.54 -8.18 9.27
C PRO A 106 6.02 -9.47 9.93
N SER A 107 6.22 -9.60 11.25
CA SER A 107 5.81 -10.78 12.01
C SER A 107 4.35 -10.72 12.43
N ASN A 108 3.94 -9.60 13.05
CA ASN A 108 2.68 -9.50 13.80
C ASN A 108 1.87 -8.26 13.42
N GLY A 109 2.31 -7.45 12.47
CA GLY A 109 1.65 -6.19 12.14
C GLY A 109 0.42 -6.42 11.28
N SER A 110 0.64 -6.39 9.98
CA SER A 110 -0.44 -6.47 8.99
C SER A 110 -1.23 -7.80 9.07
N SER A 111 -0.58 -8.92 9.43
CA SER A 111 -1.24 -10.22 9.52
C SER A 111 -2.17 -10.34 10.74
N ASP A 112 -1.83 -9.74 11.88
CA ASP A 112 -2.72 -9.73 13.05
C ASP A 112 -3.85 -8.72 12.87
N THR A 113 -3.55 -7.57 12.25
CA THR A 113 -4.56 -6.59 11.87
C THR A 113 -5.63 -7.24 10.98
N VAL A 114 -5.24 -7.89 9.88
CA VAL A 114 -6.18 -8.58 8.97
C VAL A 114 -6.87 -9.77 9.62
N SER A 115 -6.20 -10.48 10.54
CA SER A 115 -6.86 -11.51 11.37
C SER A 115 -8.04 -10.95 12.17
N ARG A 116 -7.92 -9.73 12.70
CA ARG A 116 -9.01 -9.09 13.47
C ARG A 116 -10.12 -8.57 12.57
N TRP A 117 -9.84 -8.32 11.29
CA TRP A 117 -10.87 -7.91 10.33
C TRP A 117 -11.97 -8.95 10.16
N GLN A 118 -11.69 -10.23 10.40
CA GLN A 118 -12.67 -11.31 10.31
C GLN A 118 -13.87 -11.13 11.25
N GLN A 119 -13.74 -10.31 12.30
CA GLN A 119 -14.83 -9.99 13.25
C GLN A 119 -15.69 -8.82 12.78
N ARG A 120 -15.25 -8.07 11.76
CA ARG A 120 -15.96 -6.92 11.21
C ARG A 120 -16.87 -7.42 10.08
N SER A 121 -18.07 -6.86 9.99
CA SER A 121 -18.91 -7.10 8.82
C SER A 121 -18.18 -6.63 7.56
N ARG A 122 -18.29 -7.42 6.47
CA ARG A 122 -17.80 -7.06 5.14
C ARG A 122 -16.27 -6.84 5.07
N ALA A 123 -15.53 -7.68 5.78
CA ALA A 123 -14.06 -7.69 5.69
C ALA A 123 -13.60 -7.88 4.22
N PRO A 124 -12.68 -7.03 3.71
CA PRO A 124 -12.22 -7.11 2.32
C PRO A 124 -11.22 -8.26 2.09
N LEU A 125 -10.74 -8.89 3.16
CA LEU A 125 -9.90 -10.08 3.15
C LEU A 125 -10.55 -11.12 4.06
N LEU A 126 -10.64 -12.36 3.58
CA LEU A 126 -11.24 -13.48 4.30
C LEU A 126 -10.20 -14.57 4.50
N SER A 127 -10.10 -15.10 5.71
CA SER A 127 -9.15 -16.16 6.03
C SER A 127 -9.55 -17.48 5.37
N VAL A 128 -8.57 -18.19 4.80
CA VAL A 128 -8.76 -19.56 4.33
C VAL A 128 -8.72 -20.52 5.54
N PRO A 129 -9.79 -21.30 5.79
CA PRO A 129 -9.81 -22.21 6.93
C PRO A 129 -8.66 -23.23 6.90
N ASN A 130 -8.16 -23.59 8.09
CA ASN A 130 -7.18 -24.67 8.29
C ASN A 130 -5.82 -24.51 7.57
N THR A 131 -5.41 -23.29 7.22
CA THR A 131 -4.10 -23.00 6.62
C THR A 131 -3.03 -22.67 7.66
N LYS A 132 -1.81 -23.21 7.45
CA LYS A 132 -0.59 -22.89 8.24
C LYS A 132 0.64 -22.86 7.31
N PRO A 133 1.27 -21.70 7.04
CA PRO A 133 0.94 -20.35 7.52
C PRO A 133 -0.47 -19.89 7.13
N LYS A 134 -0.97 -18.81 7.77
CA LYS A 134 -2.31 -18.30 7.50
C LYS A 134 -2.40 -17.80 6.06
N GLU A 135 -3.51 -18.11 5.41
CA GLU A 135 -3.83 -17.60 4.09
C GLU A 135 -5.10 -16.76 4.08
N TYR A 136 -5.15 -15.80 3.15
CA TYR A 136 -6.31 -14.94 2.93
C TYR A 136 -6.61 -14.80 1.46
N TYR A 137 -7.88 -14.71 1.08
CA TYR A 137 -8.30 -14.29 -0.26
C TYR A 137 -9.02 -12.95 -0.18
N PHE A 138 -9.00 -12.20 -1.28
CA PHE A 138 -9.75 -10.96 -1.41
C PHE A 138 -11.22 -11.26 -1.56
N ALA A 139 -12.04 -10.71 -0.66
CA ALA A 139 -13.47 -10.63 -0.93
C ALA A 139 -13.71 -9.67 -2.11
N ASN A 140 -14.90 -9.75 -2.71
CA ASN A 140 -15.34 -8.79 -3.72
C ASN A 140 -16.44 -7.87 -3.16
N PRO A 141 -16.13 -7.01 -2.17
CA PRO A 141 -17.12 -6.10 -1.59
C PRO A 141 -17.50 -5.02 -2.60
N LYS A 142 -18.72 -4.49 -2.44
CA LYS A 142 -19.15 -3.31 -3.21
C LYS A 142 -18.28 -2.10 -2.82
N ALA A 143 -18.12 -1.15 -3.75
CA ALA A 143 -17.33 0.06 -3.52
C ALA A 143 -17.67 0.77 -2.19
N HIS A 144 -18.96 0.92 -1.87
CA HIS A 144 -19.39 1.60 -0.64
C HIS A 144 -18.98 0.85 0.63
N ASP A 145 -18.93 -0.49 0.59
CA ASP A 145 -18.51 -1.33 1.70
C ASP A 145 -17.00 -1.22 1.93
N LEU A 146 -16.24 -1.22 0.84
CA LEU A 146 -14.80 -1.06 0.85
C LEU A 146 -14.41 0.33 1.41
N GLU A 147 -15.06 1.38 0.91
CA GLU A 147 -14.88 2.75 1.39
C GLU A 147 -15.20 2.86 2.88
N SER A 148 -16.38 2.40 3.31
CA SER A 148 -16.79 2.44 4.73
C SER A 148 -15.81 1.68 5.63
N PHE A 149 -15.21 0.60 5.14
CA PHE A 149 -14.27 -0.21 5.90
C PHE A 149 -12.96 0.55 6.19
N PHE A 150 -12.42 1.24 5.19
CA PHE A 150 -11.13 1.93 5.27
C PHE A 150 -11.23 3.38 5.71
N MET A 151 -12.39 4.00 5.53
CA MET A 151 -12.69 5.39 5.86
C MET A 151 -13.89 5.49 6.82
N PRO A 152 -13.86 4.84 8.00
CA PRO A 152 -15.02 4.75 8.89
C PRO A 152 -15.48 6.09 9.47
N SER A 153 -14.68 7.15 9.31
CA SER A 153 -14.96 8.50 9.78
C SER A 153 -15.20 9.50 8.64
N ALA A 154 -15.24 9.05 7.38
CA ALA A 154 -15.66 9.89 6.26
C ALA A 154 -17.19 10.08 6.35
N SER A 155 -17.65 11.32 6.26
CA SER A 155 -19.07 11.57 5.97
C SER A 155 -19.36 11.07 4.56
N SER A 156 -20.58 10.58 4.33
CA SER A 156 -21.05 9.99 3.05
C SER A 156 -20.94 10.92 1.85
N ASP A 157 -20.69 12.21 2.06
CA ASP A 157 -20.55 13.25 1.03
C ASP A 157 -19.09 13.71 0.79
N SER A 158 -18.09 13.09 1.44
CA SER A 158 -16.70 13.61 1.43
C SER A 158 -15.76 12.88 0.47
N SER A 159 -16.03 12.94 -0.84
CA SER A 159 -14.99 12.64 -1.86
C SER A 159 -13.72 13.47 -1.64
N GLU A 160 -13.87 14.68 -1.07
CA GLU A 160 -12.81 15.63 -0.75
C GLU A 160 -11.75 15.12 0.24
N ASN A 161 -12.00 14.02 0.97
CA ASN A 161 -11.06 13.50 1.96
C ASN A 161 -10.45 12.13 1.62
N LYS A 162 -10.77 11.53 0.47
CA LYS A 162 -10.10 10.29 0.04
C LYS A 162 -8.62 10.57 -0.25
N PRO A 163 -7.70 9.62 0.03
CA PRO A 163 -6.32 9.78 -0.40
C PRO A 163 -6.24 9.89 -1.91
N GLN A 164 -5.30 10.68 -2.41
CA GLN A 164 -5.00 10.74 -3.84
C GLN A 164 -4.19 9.52 -4.25
N ILE A 165 -4.51 8.95 -5.40
CA ILE A 165 -3.78 7.78 -5.90
C ILE A 165 -2.33 8.14 -6.29
N LEU A 166 -2.12 9.34 -6.86
CA LEU A 166 -0.77 9.83 -7.16
C LEU A 166 0.08 9.97 -5.90
N ASP A 167 -0.49 10.44 -4.78
CA ASP A 167 0.25 10.53 -3.52
C ASP A 167 0.69 9.15 -3.01
N SER A 168 -0.17 8.14 -3.21
CA SER A 168 0.14 6.75 -2.88
C SER A 168 1.25 6.19 -3.77
N ALA A 169 1.22 6.52 -5.07
CA ALA A 169 2.27 6.16 -6.01
C ALA A 169 3.59 6.87 -5.69
N ILE A 170 3.56 8.15 -5.30
CA ILE A 170 4.73 8.90 -4.83
C ILE A 170 5.35 8.22 -3.61
N TRP A 171 4.51 7.80 -2.64
CA TRP A 171 4.99 7.03 -1.49
C TRP A 171 5.58 5.68 -1.91
N TRP A 172 4.93 4.95 -2.83
CA TRP A 172 5.40 3.67 -3.33
C TRP A 172 6.81 3.76 -3.93
N PHE A 173 7.07 4.78 -4.76
CA PHE A 173 8.37 4.97 -5.41
C PHE A 173 9.37 5.86 -4.65
N ARG A 174 9.11 6.18 -3.38
CA ARG A 174 9.91 7.13 -2.56
C ARG A 174 11.43 6.89 -2.55
N SER A 175 11.85 5.64 -2.72
CA SER A 175 13.26 5.21 -2.70
C SER A 175 13.69 4.54 -4.00
N THR A 176 12.91 4.68 -5.06
CA THR A 176 13.13 4.00 -6.34
C THR A 176 13.75 4.95 -7.35
N ASP A 177 14.80 4.50 -8.03
CA ASP A 177 15.31 5.18 -9.22
C ASP A 177 14.32 4.92 -10.37
N LEU A 178 13.47 5.91 -10.66
CA LEU A 178 12.43 5.84 -11.68
C LEU A 178 13.00 5.59 -13.08
N TYR A 179 14.25 6.00 -13.34
CA TYR A 179 14.87 5.77 -14.64
C TYR A 179 15.04 4.27 -14.91
N THR A 180 15.23 3.45 -13.87
CA THR A 180 15.34 1.98 -14.01
C THR A 180 14.03 1.29 -14.40
N ILE A 181 12.90 1.98 -14.22
CA ILE A 181 11.57 1.46 -14.53
C ILE A 181 11.06 2.00 -15.86
N PHE A 182 11.25 3.30 -16.10
CA PHE A 182 10.61 4.00 -17.21
C PHE A 182 11.58 4.28 -18.37
N ASP A 183 12.90 4.40 -18.15
CA ASP A 183 13.90 4.84 -19.14
C ASP A 183 13.65 6.27 -19.70
N HIS A 184 12.78 7.04 -19.04
CA HIS A 184 12.53 8.47 -19.29
C HIS A 184 12.05 9.15 -18.01
N ASN A 185 11.78 10.46 -18.07
CA ASN A 185 11.10 11.18 -17.00
C ASN A 185 9.60 10.90 -17.09
N PRO A 186 9.02 10.07 -16.19
CA PRO A 186 7.64 9.65 -16.36
C PRO A 186 6.67 10.81 -16.08
N THR A 187 5.45 10.65 -16.53
CA THR A 187 4.32 11.53 -16.19
C THR A 187 3.66 11.08 -14.87
N ASP A 188 2.84 11.95 -14.28
CA ASP A 188 2.01 11.62 -13.12
C ASP A 188 1.12 10.38 -13.40
N GLU A 189 0.63 10.27 -14.64
CA GLU A 189 -0.19 9.15 -15.11
C GLU A 189 0.61 7.85 -15.20
N GLU A 190 1.82 7.87 -15.78
CA GLU A 190 2.67 6.67 -15.88
C GLU A 190 3.07 6.13 -14.50
N VAL A 191 3.41 7.02 -13.57
CA VAL A 191 3.72 6.65 -12.18
C VAL A 191 2.48 6.07 -11.47
N THR A 192 1.32 6.66 -11.67
CA THR A 192 0.05 6.16 -11.12
C THR A 192 -0.31 4.79 -11.68
N ASN A 193 -0.23 4.62 -13.00
CA ASN A 193 -0.54 3.35 -13.67
C ASN A 193 0.42 2.24 -13.23
N LYS A 194 1.72 2.54 -13.11
CA LYS A 194 2.67 1.56 -12.59
C LYS A 194 2.38 1.14 -11.15
N PHE A 195 1.93 2.06 -10.30
CA PHE A 195 1.49 1.73 -8.94
C PHE A 195 0.22 0.84 -8.94
N ILE A 196 -0.75 1.14 -9.80
CA ILE A 196 -1.94 0.31 -9.99
C ILE A 196 -1.53 -1.10 -10.43
N ASP A 197 -0.63 -1.22 -11.40
CA ASP A 197 -0.12 -2.51 -11.88
C ASP A 197 0.64 -3.28 -10.79
N ASP A 198 1.50 -2.61 -10.04
CA ASP A 198 2.30 -3.23 -8.97
C ASP A 198 1.43 -3.78 -7.83
N THR A 199 0.29 -3.14 -7.58
CA THR A 199 -0.67 -3.54 -6.54
C THR A 199 -1.81 -4.40 -7.10
N GLY A 200 -2.03 -4.42 -8.41
CA GLY A 200 -3.16 -5.09 -9.03
C GLY A 200 -4.52 -4.54 -8.57
N LEU A 201 -4.59 -3.23 -8.28
CA LEU A 201 -5.85 -2.57 -7.96
C LEU A 201 -6.79 -2.61 -9.17
N ASN A 202 -8.06 -2.90 -8.95
CA ASN A 202 -9.09 -2.85 -10.00
C ASN A 202 -9.91 -1.54 -9.93
N ASP A 203 -10.68 -1.26 -10.98
CA ASP A 203 -11.50 -0.03 -11.09
C ASP A 203 -12.44 0.19 -9.90
N ASN A 204 -13.04 -0.88 -9.36
CA ASN A 204 -13.96 -0.78 -8.23
C ASN A 204 -13.20 -0.40 -6.95
N GLU A 205 -12.02 -0.97 -6.73
CA GLU A 205 -11.12 -0.62 -5.62
C GLU A 205 -10.62 0.82 -5.78
N ILE A 206 -10.22 1.23 -6.99
CA ILE A 206 -9.73 2.59 -7.25
C ILE A 206 -10.82 3.63 -6.93
N ARG A 207 -12.02 3.46 -7.47
CA ARG A 207 -13.17 4.37 -7.21
C ARG A 207 -13.57 4.42 -5.75
N ALA A 208 -13.46 3.30 -5.05
CA ALA A 208 -13.81 3.22 -3.63
C ALA A 208 -12.74 3.90 -2.74
N LEU A 209 -11.46 3.69 -3.04
CA LEU A 209 -10.37 3.98 -2.11
C LEU A 209 -9.66 5.31 -2.37
N PHE A 210 -9.74 5.85 -3.58
CA PHE A 210 -8.98 7.05 -3.96
C PHE A 210 -9.89 8.12 -4.56
N SER A 211 -9.47 9.39 -4.41
CA SER A 211 -10.11 10.50 -5.13
C SER A 211 -9.71 10.49 -6.60
N SER A 212 -10.63 10.91 -7.46
CA SER A 212 -10.44 11.17 -8.89
C SER A 212 -10.11 12.62 -9.20
N ASP A 213 -10.00 13.48 -8.20
CA ASP A 213 -9.69 14.89 -8.40
C ASP A 213 -8.26 15.06 -8.93
N THR A 214 -8.08 16.01 -9.85
CA THR A 214 -6.79 16.32 -10.44
C THR A 214 -5.77 16.63 -9.34
N PRO A 215 -4.59 15.98 -9.33
CA PRO A 215 -3.60 16.19 -8.27
C PRO A 215 -3.18 17.67 -8.20
N LEU A 216 -3.15 18.24 -6.99
CA LEU A 216 -2.58 19.58 -6.74
C LEU A 216 -1.04 19.60 -6.79
N VAL A 217 -0.41 18.48 -7.18
CA VAL A 217 1.05 18.32 -7.26
C VAL A 217 1.38 17.56 -8.53
N HIS A 218 2.25 18.16 -9.33
CA HIS A 218 2.97 17.48 -10.39
C HIS A 218 4.24 16.86 -9.83
N LEU A 219 4.67 15.73 -10.40
CA LEU A 219 5.99 15.15 -10.12
C LEU A 219 7.07 16.22 -10.35
N GLY A 220 7.76 16.56 -9.26
CA GLY A 220 9.02 17.29 -9.31
C GLY A 220 10.14 16.27 -9.32
N TYR A 221 11.15 16.48 -10.15
CA TYR A 221 12.33 15.64 -10.23
C TYR A 221 13.54 16.42 -9.73
N ASP A 222 14.32 15.81 -8.83
CA ASP A 222 15.60 16.38 -8.43
C ASP A 222 16.68 15.81 -9.37
N PRO A 223 17.32 16.63 -10.23
CA PRO A 223 18.54 16.21 -10.89
C PRO A 223 19.62 16.07 -9.80
N SER A 224 20.30 14.92 -9.78
CA SER A 224 21.49 14.72 -8.96
C SER A 224 22.67 15.54 -9.46
#